data_AF-A0A853EMM4-F1
#
_entry.id   AF-A0A853EMM4-F1
#
_cell.length_a   1.000
_cell.length_b   1.000
_cell.length_c   1.000
_cell.angle_alpha   90.00
_cell.angle_beta   90.00
_cell.angle_gamma   90.00
#
_symmetry.space_group_name_H-M   'P 1'
#
loop_
_entity.id
_entity.type
_entity.pdbx_description
1 polymer ?
#
loop_
_entity_poly.entity_id
_entity_poly.type
_entity_poly.pdbx_seq_one_letter_code
_entity_poly.pdbx_strand_id
1 'polypeptide(L)'
;MSHEAIYTWIYAMPRKTLREHGIMLRSKRTRRRPRRTLGQRKAPIIGMISIDERPKQANDRRVPGHWEGDLIIGAHGRSAAITLVERTTRFLTILALPKGKDSTGVCDALIEHVNTLPDLMKGTLTWDQGSEMARHAALTMATDMPVYFADPHSPWQRGSNENTNGLIREYLPKGTPIPQHQPYLTAIAEELNERPRATLDYLTPREAFERLLVASTP
;
A
#
# COMPACT_ATOMS: atom_id res chain seq x y z
N MET A 1 -29.53 -10.13 -2.54
CA MET A 1 -28.95 -9.93 -1.19
C MET A 1 -27.92 -8.80 -1.26
N SER A 2 -27.86 -7.90 -0.28
CA SER A 2 -26.86 -6.82 -0.24
C SER A 2 -25.67 -7.17 0.65
N HIS A 3 -24.51 -6.58 0.39
CA HIS A 3 -23.32 -6.72 1.24
C HIS A 3 -23.61 -6.31 2.70
N GLU A 4 -24.46 -5.30 2.90
CA GLU A 4 -24.84 -4.81 4.22
C GLU A 4 -25.69 -5.81 5.02
N ALA A 5 -26.60 -6.53 4.36
CA ALA A 5 -27.36 -7.60 4.99
C ALA A 5 -26.45 -8.75 5.46
N ILE A 6 -25.45 -9.11 4.66
CA ILE A 6 -24.46 -10.15 5.00
C ILE A 6 -23.64 -9.74 6.23
N TYR A 7 -23.09 -8.52 6.25
CA TYR A 7 -22.31 -8.05 7.40
C TYR A 7 -23.15 -7.90 8.67
N THR A 8 -24.38 -7.43 8.55
CA THR A 8 -25.30 -7.28 9.69
C THR A 8 -25.61 -8.64 10.31
N TRP A 9 -25.89 -9.64 9.47
CA TRP A 9 -26.11 -11.01 9.92
C TRP A 9 -24.87 -11.62 10.59
N ILE A 10 -23.68 -11.46 10.01
CA ILE A 10 -22.42 -11.91 10.62
C ILE A 10 -22.19 -11.25 11.99
N TYR A 11 -22.45 -9.95 12.12
CA TYR A 11 -22.27 -9.23 13.39
C TYR A 11 -23.35 -9.53 14.44
N ALA A 12 -24.51 -10.03 14.03
CA ALA A 12 -25.59 -10.43 14.93
C ALA A 12 -25.36 -11.80 15.59
N MET A 13 -24.42 -12.61 15.08
CA MET A 13 -24.14 -13.95 15.61
C MET A 13 -23.29 -13.93 16.90
N PRO A 14 -23.58 -14.81 17.88
CA PRO A 14 -22.72 -14.99 19.05
C PRO A 14 -21.31 -15.47 18.67
N ARG A 15 -20.30 -15.00 19.43
CA ARG A 15 -18.87 -15.26 19.16
C ARG A 15 -18.49 -16.73 19.08
N LYS A 16 -19.13 -17.57 19.91
CA LYS A 16 -18.83 -19.01 19.99
C LYS A 16 -19.22 -19.72 18.69
N THR A 17 -20.38 -19.37 18.15
CA THR A 17 -20.95 -19.95 16.93
C THR A 17 -20.10 -19.64 15.70
N LEU A 18 -19.63 -18.39 15.53
CA LEU A 18 -18.75 -18.06 14.39
C LEU A 18 -17.42 -18.81 14.44
N ARG A 19 -16.85 -18.99 15.64
CA ARG A 19 -15.60 -19.72 15.83
C ARG A 19 -15.76 -21.23 15.64
N GLU A 20 -16.89 -21.80 16.08
CA GLU A 20 -17.29 -23.19 15.83
C GLU A 20 -17.41 -23.49 14.33
N HIS A 21 -17.84 -22.52 13.51
CA HIS A 21 -17.91 -22.63 12.05
C HIS A 21 -16.59 -22.25 11.35
N GLY A 22 -15.50 -22.03 12.08
CA GLY A 22 -14.19 -21.66 11.50
C GLY A 22 -14.14 -20.26 10.88
N ILE A 23 -15.15 -19.42 11.08
CA ILE A 23 -15.23 -18.07 10.50
C ILE A 23 -14.43 -17.10 11.38
N MET A 24 -13.14 -16.99 11.11
CA MET A 24 -12.28 -15.94 11.67
C MET A 24 -11.98 -14.87 10.63
N LEU A 25 -12.54 -13.67 10.81
CA LEU A 25 -12.15 -12.51 10.01
C LEU A 25 -10.66 -12.22 10.24
N ARG A 26 -9.91 -12.03 9.15
CA ARG A 26 -8.51 -11.61 9.19
C ARG A 26 -8.28 -10.36 10.04
N SER A 27 -9.24 -9.43 10.00
CA SER A 27 -9.21 -8.20 10.80
C SER A 27 -9.32 -8.44 12.31
N LYS A 28 -9.72 -9.65 12.74
CA LYS A 28 -10.07 -10.05 14.11
C LYS A 28 -11.13 -9.15 14.76
N ARG A 29 -11.80 -8.30 13.98
CA ARG A 29 -12.80 -7.36 14.49
C ARG A 29 -14.09 -8.09 14.82
N THR A 30 -14.62 -7.78 15.99
CA THR A 30 -15.89 -8.31 16.49
C THR A 30 -17.03 -7.30 16.42
N ARG A 31 -16.73 -6.06 15.98
CA ARG A 31 -17.70 -4.97 15.81
C ARG A 31 -17.29 -4.11 14.61
N ARG A 32 -18.28 -3.49 13.95
CA ARG A 32 -18.05 -2.45 12.94
C ARG A 32 -17.31 -1.28 13.59
N ARG A 33 -16.34 -0.69 12.90
CA ARG A 33 -15.73 0.56 13.38
C ARG A 33 -16.72 1.70 13.20
N PRO A 34 -16.98 2.52 14.23
CA PRO A 34 -17.77 3.72 14.05
C PRO A 34 -17.09 4.63 13.03
N ARG A 35 -17.88 5.33 12.22
CA ARG A 35 -17.36 6.33 11.29
C ARG A 35 -16.77 7.46 12.14
N ARG A 36 -15.48 7.73 11.97
CA ARG A 36 -14.79 8.77 12.74
C ARG A 36 -15.39 10.13 12.36
N THR A 37 -15.72 10.96 13.34
CA THR A 37 -16.16 12.35 13.13
C THR A 37 -15.06 13.12 12.41
N LEU A 38 -15.45 13.99 11.47
CA LEU A 38 -14.53 14.83 10.71
C LEU A 38 -13.62 15.60 11.68
N GLY A 39 -12.32 15.36 11.60
CA GLY A 39 -11.30 16.12 12.33
C GLY A 39 -10.93 17.39 11.57
N GLN A 40 -10.15 18.26 12.21
CA GLN A 40 -9.59 19.44 11.57
C GLN A 40 -8.69 19.06 10.39
N ARG A 41 -8.82 19.82 9.29
CA ARG A 41 -7.94 19.70 8.12
C ARG A 41 -6.49 19.91 8.56
N LYS A 42 -5.62 18.95 8.23
CA LYS A 42 -4.18 19.22 8.21
C LYS A 42 -3.88 20.24 7.11
N ALA A 43 -2.84 21.04 7.28
CA ALA A 43 -2.39 21.93 6.23
C ALA A 43 -2.13 21.14 4.93
N PRO A 44 -2.56 21.64 3.76
CA PRO A 44 -2.35 20.94 2.50
C PRO A 44 -0.86 20.85 2.19
N ILE A 45 -0.47 19.75 1.53
CA ILE A 45 0.88 19.61 0.98
C ILE A 45 1.04 20.64 -0.15
N ILE A 46 2.07 21.48 -0.07
CA ILE A 46 2.35 22.50 -1.09
C ILE A 46 2.79 21.81 -2.38
N GLY A 47 2.22 22.22 -3.52
CA GLY A 47 2.58 21.69 -4.84
C GLY A 47 1.99 20.31 -5.18
N MET A 48 1.03 19.83 -4.39
CA MET A 48 0.35 18.56 -4.62
C MET A 48 -0.34 18.51 -6.00
N ILE A 49 -0.13 17.42 -6.73
CA ILE A 49 -0.81 17.11 -8.00
C ILE A 49 -1.94 16.12 -7.74
N SER A 50 -3.15 16.42 -8.22
CA SER A 50 -4.31 15.54 -8.01
C SER A 50 -4.17 14.23 -8.76
N ILE A 51 -4.70 13.14 -8.20
CA ILE A 51 -4.80 11.84 -8.89
C ILE A 51 -5.58 11.93 -10.22
N ASP A 52 -6.46 12.91 -10.37
CA ASP A 52 -7.22 13.13 -11.60
C ASP A 52 -6.34 13.59 -12.77
N GLU A 53 -5.17 14.19 -12.48
CA GLU A 53 -4.19 14.64 -13.46
C GLU A 53 -3.23 13.53 -13.89
N ARG A 54 -3.34 12.34 -13.29
CA ARG A 54 -2.49 11.20 -13.62
C ARG A 54 -2.78 10.70 -15.05
N PRO A 55 -1.76 10.20 -15.79
CA PRO A 55 -1.97 9.58 -17.08
C PRO A 55 -3.06 8.52 -17.05
N LYS A 56 -3.95 8.51 -18.06
CA LYS A 56 -5.09 7.58 -18.13
C LYS A 56 -4.66 6.10 -18.06
N GLN A 57 -3.48 5.80 -18.61
CA GLN A 57 -2.83 4.48 -18.56
C GLN A 57 -2.57 3.96 -17.14
N ALA A 58 -2.47 4.84 -16.15
CA ALA A 58 -2.30 4.43 -14.75
C ALA A 58 -3.62 4.00 -14.08
N ASN A 59 -4.78 4.31 -14.69
CA ASN A 59 -6.08 4.04 -14.08
C ASN A 59 -6.52 2.58 -14.25
N ASP A 60 -6.28 1.98 -15.40
CA ASP A 60 -6.81 0.66 -15.78
C ASP A 60 -5.91 -0.52 -15.36
N ARG A 61 -4.73 -0.24 -14.77
CA ARG A 61 -3.78 -1.25 -14.28
C ARG A 61 -3.26 -2.18 -15.38
N ARG A 62 -3.16 -1.67 -16.61
CA ARG A 62 -2.65 -2.42 -17.77
C ARG A 62 -1.20 -2.07 -18.10
N VAL A 63 -0.76 -0.88 -17.71
CA VAL A 63 0.60 -0.40 -17.94
C VAL A 63 1.42 -0.59 -16.65
N PRO A 64 2.57 -1.30 -16.71
CA PRO A 64 3.46 -1.44 -15.56
C PRO A 64 4.08 -0.13 -15.10
N GLY A 65 4.66 -0.16 -13.91
CA GLY A 65 5.42 0.96 -13.36
C GLY A 65 4.58 2.02 -12.66
N HIS A 66 3.30 1.75 -12.45
CA HIS A 66 2.44 2.61 -11.64
C HIS A 66 2.28 2.01 -10.25
N TRP A 67 2.75 2.72 -9.24
CA TRP A 67 2.82 2.24 -7.86
C TRP A 67 1.82 2.94 -6.97
N GLU A 68 1.24 2.21 -6.02
CA GLU A 68 0.56 2.79 -4.86
C GLU A 68 1.48 2.68 -3.66
N GLY A 69 1.78 3.79 -2.99
CA GLY A 69 2.63 3.80 -1.79
C GLY A 69 1.87 4.19 -0.52
N ASP A 70 2.09 3.51 0.60
CA ASP A 70 1.47 3.83 1.90
C ASP A 70 2.50 3.78 3.02
N LEU A 71 2.20 4.47 4.12
CA LEU A 71 3.02 4.43 5.33
C LEU A 71 2.33 3.58 6.40
N ILE A 72 2.88 2.39 6.67
CA ILE A 72 2.39 1.56 7.77
C ILE A 72 3.04 1.95 9.08
N ILE A 73 2.21 2.29 10.07
CA ILE A 73 2.67 2.70 11.39
C ILE A 73 2.70 1.51 12.37
N GLY A 74 3.76 1.43 13.17
CA GLY A 74 3.99 0.47 14.25
C GLY A 74 3.62 1.01 15.65
N ALA A 75 4.25 0.46 16.68
CA ALA A 75 3.96 0.75 18.08
C ALA A 75 4.09 2.24 18.41
N HIS A 76 3.07 2.79 19.09
CA HIS A 76 3.01 4.16 19.59
C HIS A 76 3.35 5.26 18.56
N GLY A 77 3.26 4.96 17.26
CA GLY A 77 3.69 5.89 16.22
C GLY A 77 5.20 6.11 16.09
N ARG A 78 6.02 5.28 16.77
CA ARG A 78 7.49 5.44 16.84
C ARG A 78 8.26 4.69 15.75
N SER A 79 7.65 3.67 15.15
CA SER A 79 8.21 2.93 14.02
C SER A 79 7.24 2.97 12.85
N ALA A 80 7.78 2.88 11.65
CA ALA A 80 7.01 2.81 10.42
C ALA A 80 7.81 2.10 9.33
N ALA A 81 7.12 1.65 8.30
CA ALA A 81 7.71 1.21 7.05
C ALA A 81 6.87 1.74 5.88
N ILE A 82 7.52 1.91 4.74
CA ILE A 82 6.84 2.20 3.47
C ILE A 82 6.38 0.88 2.86
N THR A 83 5.20 0.87 2.27
CA THR A 83 4.70 -0.23 1.45
C THR A 83 4.42 0.28 0.05
N LEU A 84 5.06 -0.29 -0.96
CA LEU A 84 4.86 0.02 -2.37
C LEU A 84 4.24 -1.18 -3.07
N VAL A 85 3.15 -0.97 -3.80
CA VAL A 85 2.47 -2.04 -4.55
C VAL A 85 2.34 -1.63 -6.01
N GLU A 86 2.94 -2.41 -6.91
CA GLU A 86 2.82 -2.20 -8.35
C GLU A 86 1.39 -2.55 -8.80
N ARG A 87 0.75 -1.65 -9.55
CA ARG A 87 -0.70 -1.71 -9.79
C ARG A 87 -1.12 -2.82 -10.73
N THR A 88 -0.25 -3.28 -11.63
CA THR A 88 -0.53 -4.31 -12.63
C THR A 88 -0.36 -5.71 -12.04
N THR A 89 0.79 -5.97 -11.45
CA THR A 89 1.30 -7.27 -10.97
C THR A 89 1.08 -7.49 -9.49
N ARG A 90 0.71 -6.46 -8.72
CA ARG A 90 0.62 -6.49 -7.25
C ARG A 90 1.94 -6.77 -6.55
N PHE A 91 3.06 -6.61 -7.26
CA PHE A 91 4.38 -6.80 -6.68
C PHE A 91 4.57 -5.83 -5.52
N LEU A 92 4.87 -6.37 -4.34
CA LEU A 92 5.03 -5.64 -3.10
C LEU A 92 6.51 -5.42 -2.81
N THR A 93 6.84 -4.20 -2.43
CA THR A 93 8.09 -3.87 -1.73
C THR A 93 7.76 -3.24 -0.37
N ILE A 94 8.50 -3.62 0.67
CA ILE A 94 8.44 -3.00 1.99
C ILE A 94 9.80 -2.37 2.30
N LEU A 95 9.83 -1.06 2.59
CA LEU A 95 11.07 -0.34 2.89
C LEU A 95 11.15 0.04 4.36
N ALA A 96 12.29 -0.22 4.98
CA ALA A 96 12.64 0.24 6.31
C ALA A 96 12.84 1.76 6.32
N LEU A 97 12.62 2.37 7.48
CA LEU A 97 12.77 3.80 7.71
C LEU A 97 13.69 4.04 8.91
N PRO A 98 15.00 3.70 8.82
CA PRO A 98 15.94 3.86 9.93
C PRO A 98 16.10 5.32 10.35
N LYS A 99 15.97 6.26 9.40
CA LYS A 99 16.00 7.71 9.64
C LYS A 99 14.68 8.27 10.18
N GLY A 100 13.65 7.44 10.32
CA GLY A 100 12.33 7.84 10.79
C GLY A 100 11.32 8.10 9.67
N LYS A 101 10.10 8.46 10.10
CA LYS A 101 8.89 8.55 9.25
C LYS A 101 8.52 9.98 8.86
N ASP A 102 9.43 10.92 9.04
CA ASP A 102 9.23 12.28 8.58
C ASP A 102 9.40 12.37 7.06
N SER A 103 9.16 13.55 6.50
CA SER A 103 9.18 13.71 5.05
C SER A 103 10.57 13.57 4.44
N THR A 104 11.64 13.81 5.20
CA THR A 104 13.02 13.60 4.75
C THR A 104 13.33 12.11 4.68
N GLY A 105 13.09 11.36 5.77
CA GLY A 105 13.36 9.93 5.82
C GLY A 105 12.55 9.13 4.80
N VAL A 106 11.27 9.49 4.59
CA VAL A 106 10.43 8.87 3.57
C VAL A 106 10.91 9.21 2.16
N CYS A 107 11.24 10.47 1.88
CA CYS A 107 11.74 10.88 0.57
C CYS A 107 13.07 10.19 0.23
N ASP A 108 14.04 10.17 1.15
CA ASP A 108 15.34 9.51 0.95
C ASP A 108 15.17 8.03 0.59
N ALA A 109 14.36 7.30 1.37
CA ALA A 109 14.13 5.88 1.16
C ALA A 109 13.42 5.59 -0.18
N LEU A 110 12.48 6.46 -0.58
CA LEU A 110 11.81 6.34 -1.88
C LEU A 110 12.77 6.62 -3.03
N ILE A 111 13.61 7.66 -2.95
CA ILE A 111 14.59 7.99 -4.00
C ILE A 111 15.58 6.82 -4.18
N GLU A 112 16.13 6.32 -3.07
CA GLU A 112 17.05 5.18 -3.09
C GLU A 112 16.41 3.97 -3.77
N HIS A 113 15.19 3.61 -3.37
CA HIS A 113 14.50 2.47 -3.96
C HIS A 113 14.14 2.68 -5.43
N VAL A 114 13.54 3.81 -5.80
CA VAL A 114 13.09 4.06 -7.18
C VAL A 114 14.27 4.08 -8.14
N ASN A 115 15.45 4.55 -7.72
CA ASN A 115 16.66 4.52 -8.55
C ASN A 115 17.18 3.11 -8.81
N THR A 116 16.79 2.10 -8.01
CA THR A 116 17.10 0.69 -8.28
C THR A 116 16.13 0.03 -9.26
N LEU A 117 15.00 0.66 -9.54
CA LEU A 117 13.99 0.10 -10.43
C LEU A 117 14.44 0.21 -11.90
N PRO A 118 14.11 -0.77 -12.76
CA PRO A 118 14.20 -0.60 -14.20
C PRO A 118 13.33 0.57 -14.68
N ASP A 119 13.70 1.23 -15.77
CA ASP A 119 12.98 2.42 -16.24
C ASP A 119 11.51 2.14 -16.60
N LEU A 120 11.20 0.93 -17.09
CA LEU A 120 9.82 0.48 -17.30
C LEU A 120 8.96 0.58 -16.02
N MET A 121 9.59 0.44 -14.86
CA MET A 121 8.91 0.45 -13.57
C MET A 121 8.83 1.84 -12.93
N LYS A 122 9.34 2.90 -13.57
CA LYS A 122 9.35 4.29 -13.04
C LYS A 122 8.20 5.15 -13.59
N GLY A 123 7.00 4.59 -13.72
CA GLY A 123 5.86 5.27 -14.31
C GLY A 123 5.26 6.37 -13.43
N THR A 124 4.59 6.03 -12.32
CA THR A 124 4.02 7.02 -11.39
C THR A 124 3.96 6.48 -9.95
N LEU A 125 3.98 7.37 -8.96
CA LEU A 125 3.66 7.05 -7.56
C LEU A 125 2.32 7.67 -7.17
N THR A 126 1.44 6.89 -6.56
CA THR A 126 0.20 7.40 -5.96
C THR A 126 0.25 7.28 -4.44
N TRP A 127 0.05 8.38 -3.72
CA TRP A 127 0.04 8.44 -2.24
C TRP A 127 -1.25 9.05 -1.69
N ASP A 128 -1.48 8.93 -0.38
CA ASP A 128 -2.46 9.77 0.31
C ASP A 128 -1.88 11.15 0.66
N GLN A 129 -2.70 12.05 1.20
CA GLN A 129 -2.26 13.40 1.58
C GLN A 129 -1.52 13.44 2.93
N GLY A 130 -0.74 12.40 3.23
CA GLY A 130 0.09 12.29 4.41
C GLY A 130 1.23 13.31 4.43
N SER A 131 1.48 13.92 5.59
CA SER A 131 2.54 14.92 5.78
C SER A 131 3.96 14.37 5.52
N GLU A 132 4.13 13.05 5.58
CA GLU A 132 5.35 12.37 5.16
C GLU A 132 5.68 12.58 3.68
N MET A 133 4.70 12.93 2.84
CA MET A 133 4.92 13.25 1.43
C MET A 133 5.13 14.74 1.16
N ALA A 134 5.43 15.55 2.19
CA ALA A 134 5.69 16.98 2.01
C ALA A 134 6.87 17.30 1.07
N ARG A 135 7.80 16.35 0.87
CA ARG A 135 8.96 16.48 -0.03
C ARG A 135 8.80 15.76 -1.37
N HIS A 136 7.57 15.41 -1.78
CA HIS A 136 7.31 14.67 -3.04
C HIS A 136 7.89 15.33 -4.31
N ALA A 137 7.99 16.67 -4.34
CA ALA A 137 8.62 17.39 -5.45
C ALA A 137 10.11 17.01 -5.59
N ALA A 138 10.84 16.87 -4.48
CA ALA A 138 12.23 16.43 -4.50
C ALA A 138 12.37 14.98 -4.97
N LEU A 139 11.43 14.10 -4.57
CA LEU A 139 11.36 12.73 -5.10
C LEU A 139 11.16 12.73 -6.63
N THR A 140 10.21 13.52 -7.12
CA THR A 140 9.93 13.62 -8.56
C THR A 140 11.16 14.14 -9.31
N MET A 141 11.79 15.21 -8.82
CA MET A 141 13.00 15.78 -9.43
C MET A 141 14.19 14.81 -9.45
N ALA A 142 14.34 13.95 -8.44
CA ALA A 142 15.48 13.06 -8.31
C ALA A 142 15.34 11.74 -9.09
N THR A 143 14.12 11.39 -9.50
CA THR A 143 13.80 10.05 -10.05
C THR A 143 13.02 10.09 -11.36
N ASP A 144 12.62 11.30 -11.80
CA ASP A 144 11.68 11.55 -12.89
C ASP A 144 10.31 10.86 -12.73
N MET A 145 10.02 10.27 -11.56
CA MET A 145 8.77 9.58 -11.28
C MET A 145 7.76 10.55 -10.66
N PRO A 146 6.70 10.95 -11.38
CA PRO A 146 5.70 11.89 -10.89
C PRO A 146 4.88 11.29 -9.73
N VAL A 147 4.61 12.11 -8.73
CA VAL A 147 3.82 11.76 -7.54
C VAL A 147 2.43 12.39 -7.63
N TYR A 148 1.40 11.57 -7.49
CA TYR A 148 -0.01 11.97 -7.49
C TYR A 148 -0.67 11.64 -6.16
N PHE A 149 -1.65 12.45 -5.77
CA PHE A 149 -2.28 12.35 -4.46
C PHE A 149 -3.76 12.01 -4.59
N ALA A 150 -4.16 10.97 -3.86
CA ALA A 150 -5.57 10.62 -3.73
C ALA A 150 -6.35 11.71 -3.00
N ASP A 151 -7.64 11.81 -3.32
CA ASP A 151 -8.53 12.75 -2.69
C ASP A 151 -8.79 12.39 -1.22
N PRO A 152 -9.02 13.40 -0.37
CA PRO A 152 -9.41 13.15 1.01
C PRO A 152 -10.69 12.33 1.05
N HIS A 153 -10.70 11.30 1.91
CA HIS A 153 -11.85 10.40 2.10
C HIS A 153 -12.19 9.51 0.90
N SER A 154 -11.25 9.33 -0.03
CA SER A 154 -11.42 8.48 -1.22
C SER A 154 -10.51 7.23 -1.19
N PRO A 155 -10.64 6.33 -0.19
CA PRO A 155 -9.78 5.14 -0.07
C PRO A 155 -9.83 4.23 -1.31
N TRP A 156 -10.93 4.22 -2.06
CA TRP A 156 -11.08 3.42 -3.28
C TRP A 156 -10.10 3.80 -4.39
N GLN A 157 -9.57 5.04 -4.40
CA GLN A 157 -8.53 5.47 -5.35
C GLN A 157 -7.19 4.74 -5.14
N ARG A 158 -7.02 4.12 -3.96
CA ARG A 158 -5.83 3.36 -3.52
C ARG A 158 -6.19 1.95 -2.99
N GLY A 159 -7.16 1.31 -3.64
CA GLY A 159 -7.68 0.02 -3.19
C GLY A 159 -6.64 -1.12 -3.14
N SER A 160 -5.52 -1.01 -3.86
CA SER A 160 -4.47 -2.05 -3.88
C SER A 160 -3.72 -2.07 -2.54
N ASN A 161 -3.42 -0.90 -2.00
CA ASN A 161 -2.71 -0.77 -0.73
C ASN A 161 -3.55 -1.22 0.46
N GLU A 162 -4.85 -0.95 0.50
CA GLU A 162 -5.69 -1.39 1.62
C GLU A 162 -5.69 -2.93 1.77
N ASN A 163 -5.85 -3.65 0.66
CA ASN A 163 -5.81 -5.11 0.66
C ASN A 163 -4.42 -5.63 1.04
N THR A 164 -3.37 -5.06 0.45
CA THR A 164 -1.99 -5.51 0.65
C THR A 164 -1.52 -5.25 2.07
N ASN A 165 -1.85 -4.08 2.63
CA ASN A 165 -1.58 -3.76 4.03
C ASN A 165 -2.33 -4.69 4.97
N GLY A 166 -3.53 -5.15 4.60
CA GLY A 166 -4.21 -6.24 5.29
C GLY A 166 -3.37 -7.51 5.39
N LEU A 167 -2.61 -7.86 4.35
CA LEU A 167 -1.70 -9.01 4.37
C LEU A 167 -0.45 -8.77 5.21
N ILE A 168 0.15 -7.60 5.06
CA ILE A 168 1.35 -7.24 5.82
C ILE A 168 1.07 -7.25 7.33
N ARG A 169 -0.15 -6.92 7.76
CA ARG A 169 -0.54 -6.97 9.19
C ARG A 169 -0.63 -8.37 9.79
N GLU A 170 -0.52 -9.45 9.02
CA GLU A 170 -0.29 -10.80 9.57
C GLU A 170 1.12 -10.94 10.16
N TYR A 171 2.10 -10.30 9.52
CA TYR A 171 3.51 -10.31 9.92
C TYR A 171 3.89 -9.14 10.84
N LEU A 172 3.31 -7.96 10.57
CA LEU A 172 3.56 -6.71 11.29
C LEU A 172 2.26 -6.19 11.95
N PRO A 173 1.76 -6.85 13.02
CA PRO A 173 0.51 -6.47 13.66
C PRO A 173 0.43 -4.98 14.01
N LYS A 174 -0.78 -4.41 14.03
CA LYS A 174 -0.96 -3.02 14.44
C LYS A 174 -0.56 -2.86 15.91
N GLY A 175 0.18 -1.81 16.21
CA GLY A 175 0.60 -1.48 17.57
C GLY A 175 1.85 -2.22 18.06
N THR A 176 2.47 -3.05 17.23
CA THR A 176 3.80 -3.65 17.53
C THR A 176 4.90 -2.85 16.85
N PRO A 177 6.13 -2.84 17.40
CA PRO A 177 7.27 -2.22 16.73
C PRO A 177 7.47 -2.84 15.34
N ILE A 178 7.68 -1.99 14.33
CA ILE A 178 8.13 -2.45 13.01
C ILE A 178 9.67 -2.45 13.03
N PRO A 179 10.33 -3.59 12.76
CA PRO A 179 11.78 -3.67 12.75
C PRO A 179 12.39 -2.77 11.66
N GLN A 180 13.50 -2.11 11.97
CA GLN A 180 14.30 -1.36 10.99
C GLN A 180 15.34 -2.25 10.31
N HIS A 181 14.98 -3.51 10.07
CA HIS A 181 15.84 -4.52 9.48
C HIS A 181 15.33 -4.85 8.08
N GLN A 182 15.91 -4.21 7.07
CA GLN A 182 15.47 -4.34 5.67
C GLN A 182 15.38 -5.80 5.20
N PRO A 183 16.34 -6.70 5.47
CA PRO A 183 16.22 -8.10 5.03
C PRO A 183 14.99 -8.83 5.59
N TYR A 184 14.55 -8.50 6.81
CA TYR A 184 13.32 -9.08 7.38
C TYR A 184 12.06 -8.56 6.68
N LEU A 185 12.03 -7.27 6.35
CA LEU A 185 10.92 -6.68 5.59
C LEU A 185 10.88 -7.19 4.15
N THR A 186 12.04 -7.38 3.53
CA THR A 186 12.19 -8.02 2.22
C THR A 186 11.66 -9.45 2.26
N ALA A 187 12.05 -10.27 3.23
CA ALA A 187 11.55 -11.65 3.36
C ALA A 187 10.02 -11.71 3.45
N ILE A 188 9.39 -10.81 4.21
CA ILE A 188 7.91 -10.70 4.26
C ILE A 188 7.34 -10.37 2.88
N ALA A 189 7.93 -9.41 2.18
CA ALA A 189 7.49 -9.03 0.84
C ALA A 189 7.63 -10.19 -0.15
N GLU A 190 8.74 -10.90 -0.12
CA GLU A 190 9.00 -12.10 -0.94
C GLU A 190 7.95 -13.19 -0.68
N GLU A 191 7.73 -13.56 0.58
CA GLU A 191 6.69 -14.54 0.93
C GLU A 191 5.29 -14.12 0.44
N LEU A 192 4.97 -12.82 0.45
CA LEU A 192 3.69 -12.30 -0.05
C LEU A 192 3.63 -12.25 -1.59
N ASN A 193 4.77 -12.05 -2.24
CA ASN A 193 4.94 -12.05 -3.69
C ASN A 193 4.95 -13.45 -4.29
N GLU A 194 5.13 -14.50 -3.49
CA GLU A 194 4.98 -15.90 -3.90
C GLU A 194 3.55 -16.44 -3.73
N ARG A 195 2.60 -15.62 -3.26
CA ARG A 195 1.21 -16.09 -3.06
C ARG A 195 0.40 -15.91 -4.35
N PRO A 196 -0.17 -16.98 -4.92
CA PRO A 196 -1.07 -16.91 -6.07
C PRO A 196 -2.21 -15.91 -5.88
N ARG A 197 -2.53 -15.13 -6.92
CA ARG A 197 -3.64 -14.17 -6.91
C ARG A 197 -4.66 -14.53 -7.98
N ALA A 198 -5.91 -14.72 -7.58
CA ALA A 198 -7.01 -14.92 -8.52
C ALA A 198 -7.16 -13.75 -9.52
N THR A 199 -6.77 -12.53 -9.12
CA THR A 199 -6.77 -11.35 -10.00
C THR A 199 -5.68 -11.36 -11.08
N LEU A 200 -4.73 -12.29 -10.99
CA LEU A 200 -3.61 -12.48 -11.92
C LEU A 200 -3.69 -13.88 -12.56
N ASP A 201 -4.91 -14.42 -12.73
CA ASP A 201 -5.13 -15.77 -13.25
C ASP A 201 -4.33 -16.85 -12.49
N TYR A 202 -4.26 -16.69 -11.17
CA TYR A 202 -3.52 -17.55 -10.23
C TYR A 202 -2.00 -17.53 -10.36
N LEU A 203 -1.42 -16.60 -11.13
CA LEU A 203 0.00 -16.30 -11.04
C LEU A 203 0.34 -15.65 -9.69
N THR A 204 1.58 -15.82 -9.25
CA THR A 204 2.13 -15.06 -8.14
C THR A 204 2.49 -13.63 -8.62
N PRO A 205 2.47 -12.62 -7.73
CA PRO A 205 2.96 -11.29 -8.07
C PRO A 205 4.40 -11.30 -8.61
N ARG A 206 5.26 -12.20 -8.11
CA ARG A 206 6.62 -12.38 -8.64
C ARG A 206 6.60 -12.86 -10.08
N GLU A 207 5.88 -13.93 -10.39
CA GLU A 207 5.79 -14.48 -11.75
C GLU A 207 5.26 -13.42 -12.74
N ALA A 208 4.22 -12.68 -12.34
CA ALA A 208 3.63 -11.63 -13.16
C ALA A 208 4.64 -10.48 -13.40
N PHE A 209 5.40 -10.10 -12.37
CA PHE A 209 6.43 -9.05 -12.46
C PHE A 209 7.60 -9.46 -13.35
N GLU A 210 8.13 -10.66 -13.18
CA GLU A 210 9.23 -11.20 -13.99
C GLU A 210 8.85 -11.31 -15.47
N ARG A 211 7.61 -11.74 -15.77
CA ARG A 211 7.11 -11.79 -17.16
C ARG A 211 7.14 -10.41 -17.83
N LEU A 212 6.80 -9.34 -17.12
CA LEU A 212 6.84 -7.98 -17.67
C LEU A 212 8.28 -7.52 -17.91
N LEU A 213 9.21 -7.85 -17.02
CA LEU A 213 10.62 -7.51 -17.20
C LEU A 213 11.25 -8.25 -18.39
N VAL A 214 10.97 -9.55 -18.53
CA VAL A 214 11.47 -10.35 -19.67
C VAL A 214 10.88 -9.85 -20.99
N ALA A 215 9.57 -9.59 -21.05
CA ALA A 215 8.91 -9.09 -22.26
C ALA A 215 9.39 -7.69 -22.70
N SER A 216 10.04 -6.95 -21.80
CA SER A 216 10.58 -5.62 -22.06
C SER A 216 12.06 -5.57 -22.39
N THR A 217 12.75 -6.71 -22.31
CA THR A 217 14.16 -6.82 -22.71
C THR A 217 14.19 -7.11 -24.22
N PRO A 218 14.82 -6.25 -25.05
CA PRO A 218 14.85 -6.41 -26.51
C PRO A 218 15.61 -7.64 -27.00
#